data_AF-A0A6G2DCM5-F1
#
_entry.id   AF-A0A6G2DCM5-F1
#
_cell.length_a   1.000
_cell.length_b   1.000
_cell.length_c   1.000
_cell.angle_alpha   90.00
_cell.angle_beta   90.00
_cell.angle_gamma   90.00
#
_symmetry.space_group_name_H-M   'P 1'
#
loop_
_entity.id
_entity.type
_entity.pdbx_description
1 polymer ?
#
loop_
_entity_poly.entity_id
_entity_poly.type
_entity_poly.pdbx_seq_one_letter_code
_entity_poly.pdbx_strand_id
1 'polypeptide(L)'
;VKGGSMGMQNETLQNITVESAFNYNASQLSSKLVAIVADNAEVEAVSEGTASLIFAETSFYAEMGGQVADYGQILDESGKVVATVTNVQKAPNGQALHTVEVLAPLALNQEYTLAIDSNRRHRVMKNHTATHLLHAALHNILGNHATQAGSLNEVEFLRFDFTHFQAVTAEELRAIEQQVNEKIWEALEVKTVETDIDT
;
A
#
# COMPACT_ATOMS: atom_id res chain seq x y z
N VAL A 1 -9.75 -8.68 30.22
CA VAL A 1 -8.95 -8.24 29.05
C VAL A 1 -8.91 -9.39 28.06
N LYS A 2 -9.66 -9.31 26.95
CA LYS A 2 -9.72 -10.35 25.91
C LYS A 2 -8.42 -10.29 25.08
N GLY A 3 -7.40 -11.01 25.51
CA GLY A 3 -6.09 -11.10 24.83
C GLY A 3 -5.95 -12.24 23.83
N GLY A 4 -7.05 -12.84 23.35
CA GLY A 4 -7.02 -14.05 22.50
C GLY A 4 -7.09 -13.82 20.99
N SER A 5 -7.40 -12.61 20.52
CA SER A 5 -7.73 -12.39 19.10
C SER A 5 -6.49 -12.22 18.20
N MET A 6 -5.46 -11.51 18.67
CA MET A 6 -4.26 -11.28 17.84
C MET A 6 -3.42 -12.54 17.61
N GLY A 7 -3.41 -13.47 18.58
CA GLY A 7 -2.67 -14.74 18.45
C GLY A 7 -3.26 -15.67 17.39
N MET A 8 -4.58 -15.91 17.46
CA MET A 8 -5.26 -16.80 16.49
C MET A 8 -5.25 -16.23 15.08
N GLN A 9 -5.42 -14.92 14.91
CA GLN A 9 -5.36 -14.30 13.58
C GLN A 9 -3.99 -14.52 12.93
N ASN A 10 -2.91 -14.41 13.71
CA ASN A 10 -1.56 -14.61 13.21
C ASN A 10 -1.32 -16.07 12.81
N GLU A 11 -1.75 -17.03 13.61
CA GLU A 11 -1.65 -18.48 13.28
C GLU A 11 -2.44 -18.82 12.01
N THR A 12 -3.69 -18.36 11.88
CA THR A 12 -4.51 -18.60 10.68
C THR A 12 -3.82 -18.05 9.43
N LEU A 13 -3.33 -16.81 9.47
CA LEU A 13 -2.65 -16.18 8.33
C LEU A 13 -1.30 -16.82 8.00
N GLN A 14 -0.56 -17.32 9.00
CA GLN A 14 0.71 -18.04 8.79
C GLN A 14 0.52 -19.34 8.01
N ASN A 15 -0.62 -20.01 8.18
CA ASN A 15 -0.92 -21.27 7.48
C ASN A 15 -1.33 -21.05 6.02
N ILE A 16 -1.70 -19.81 5.64
CA ILE A 16 -2.05 -19.48 4.26
C ILE A 16 -0.78 -19.29 3.43
N THR A 17 -0.44 -20.33 2.65
CA THR A 17 0.78 -20.41 1.84
C THR A 17 0.52 -20.32 0.34
N VAL A 18 -0.74 -20.07 -0.07
CA VAL A 18 -1.10 -19.90 -1.49
C VAL A 18 -0.34 -18.73 -2.11
N GLU A 19 0.12 -18.92 -3.34
CA GLU A 19 0.83 -17.88 -4.08
C GLU A 19 -0.11 -16.71 -4.42
N SER A 20 0.45 -15.50 -4.38
CA SER A 20 -0.24 -14.25 -4.71
C SER A 20 0.75 -13.30 -5.38
N ALA A 21 0.42 -12.81 -6.57
CA ALA A 21 1.25 -11.89 -7.33
C ALA A 21 0.71 -10.46 -7.28
N PHE A 22 1.60 -9.48 -7.18
CA PHE A 22 1.22 -8.06 -7.31
C PHE A 22 1.45 -7.59 -8.76
N ASN A 23 0.46 -6.93 -9.35
CA ASN A 23 0.53 -6.37 -10.69
C ASN A 23 0.68 -4.85 -10.65
N TYR A 24 1.83 -4.36 -11.12
CA TYR A 24 2.16 -2.93 -11.15
C TYR A 24 1.44 -2.13 -12.25
N ASN A 25 0.96 -2.79 -13.30
CA ASN A 25 0.61 -2.16 -14.57
C ASN A 25 -0.91 -2.00 -14.78
N ALA A 26 -1.72 -2.72 -14.00
CA ALA A 26 -3.17 -2.70 -14.13
C ALA A 26 -3.80 -1.93 -12.97
N SER A 27 -4.74 -1.02 -13.25
CA SER A 27 -5.64 -0.45 -12.24
C SER A 27 -6.86 -1.34 -11.97
N GLN A 28 -7.13 -2.28 -12.88
CA GLN A 28 -8.20 -3.25 -12.76
C GLN A 28 -7.77 -4.58 -13.39
N LEU A 29 -8.04 -5.69 -12.72
CA LEU A 29 -7.79 -7.04 -13.24
C LEU A 29 -8.81 -8.06 -12.70
N SER A 30 -9.00 -9.15 -13.43
CA SER A 30 -9.77 -10.31 -12.95
C SER A 30 -8.83 -11.29 -12.26
N SER A 31 -9.23 -11.79 -11.10
CA SER A 31 -8.38 -12.67 -10.29
C SER A 31 -9.21 -13.57 -9.39
N LYS A 32 -8.66 -14.77 -9.15
CA LYS A 32 -9.29 -15.80 -8.35
C LYS A 32 -9.12 -15.49 -6.86
N LEU A 33 -10.20 -15.58 -6.09
CA LEU A 33 -10.19 -15.53 -4.63
C LEU A 33 -9.63 -16.84 -4.07
N VAL A 34 -8.47 -16.79 -3.41
CA VAL A 34 -7.72 -17.98 -2.97
C VAL A 34 -7.69 -18.17 -1.47
N ALA A 35 -8.07 -17.17 -0.68
CA ALA A 35 -8.34 -17.34 0.74
C ALA A 35 -9.36 -16.30 1.24
N ILE A 36 -10.19 -16.72 2.20
CA ILE A 36 -11.12 -15.85 2.95
C ILE A 36 -10.89 -16.11 4.43
N VAL A 37 -10.65 -15.05 5.18
CA VAL A 37 -10.54 -15.11 6.64
C VAL A 37 -11.62 -14.21 7.25
N ALA A 38 -12.49 -14.81 8.05
CA ALA A 38 -13.54 -14.15 8.82
C ALA A 38 -13.52 -14.66 10.26
N ASP A 39 -13.75 -13.79 11.24
CA ASP A 39 -13.73 -14.13 12.67
C ASP A 39 -12.48 -14.93 13.13
N ASN A 40 -11.31 -14.59 12.56
CA ASN A 40 -10.02 -15.25 12.78
C ASN A 40 -9.89 -16.70 12.28
N ALA A 41 -10.83 -17.18 11.46
CA ALA A 41 -10.79 -18.50 10.85
C ALA A 41 -10.82 -18.40 9.32
N GLU A 42 -10.18 -19.36 8.65
CA GLU A 42 -10.35 -19.55 7.21
C GLU A 42 -11.73 -20.13 6.93
N VAL A 43 -12.44 -19.55 5.96
CA VAL A 43 -13.81 -19.93 5.59
C VAL A 43 -13.93 -20.10 4.08
N GLU A 44 -14.91 -20.88 3.64
CA GLU A 44 -15.15 -21.07 2.20
C GLU A 44 -16.00 -19.96 1.57
N ALA A 45 -16.72 -19.19 2.38
CA ALA A 45 -17.56 -18.08 1.92
C ALA A 45 -17.82 -17.06 3.02
N VAL A 46 -18.13 -15.82 2.63
CA VAL A 46 -18.59 -14.75 3.52
C VAL A 46 -19.70 -13.95 2.83
N SER A 47 -20.76 -13.61 3.55
CA SER A 47 -21.95 -12.95 2.96
C SER A 47 -22.11 -11.48 3.35
N GLU A 48 -21.54 -11.06 4.49
CA GLU A 48 -21.64 -9.71 5.02
C GLU A 48 -20.53 -9.45 6.04
N GLY A 49 -20.39 -8.19 6.46
CA GLY A 49 -19.46 -7.77 7.52
C GLY A 49 -18.04 -7.53 7.01
N THR A 50 -17.07 -7.58 7.93
CA THR A 50 -15.65 -7.39 7.61
C THR A 50 -14.96 -8.74 7.41
N ALA A 51 -14.21 -8.88 6.32
CA ALA A 51 -13.40 -10.05 6.04
C ALA A 51 -12.00 -9.65 5.55
N SER A 52 -11.06 -10.58 5.61
CA SER A 52 -9.76 -10.46 4.96
C SER A 52 -9.68 -11.43 3.78
N LEU A 53 -9.29 -10.93 2.61
CA LEU A 53 -9.26 -11.69 1.36
C LEU A 53 -7.85 -11.74 0.78
N ILE A 54 -7.48 -12.86 0.17
CA ILE A 54 -6.27 -13.00 -0.63
C ILE A 54 -6.66 -13.47 -2.03
N PHE A 55 -6.12 -12.81 -3.04
CA PHE A 55 -6.33 -13.10 -4.45
C PHE A 55 -5.04 -13.65 -5.09
N ALA A 56 -5.18 -14.51 -6.10
CA ALA A 56 -4.04 -15.10 -6.81
C ALA A 56 -3.15 -14.03 -7.48
N GLU A 57 -3.78 -12.96 -7.96
CA GLU A 57 -3.14 -11.76 -8.47
C GLU A 57 -3.89 -10.51 -7.96
N THR A 58 -3.20 -9.40 -7.71
CA THR A 58 -3.86 -8.15 -7.31
C THR A 58 -3.13 -6.89 -7.77
N SER A 59 -3.91 -5.85 -8.09
CA SER A 59 -3.43 -4.49 -8.36
C SER A 59 -3.34 -3.61 -7.11
N PHE A 60 -3.84 -4.09 -5.97
CA PHE A 60 -3.91 -3.33 -4.72
C PHE A 60 -2.57 -3.31 -4.01
N TYR A 61 -1.99 -2.12 -3.87
CA TYR A 61 -0.72 -1.94 -3.16
C TYR A 61 -0.93 -2.13 -1.67
N ALA A 62 -0.25 -3.13 -1.10
CA ALA A 62 -0.18 -3.31 0.34
C ALA A 62 0.72 -2.24 0.95
N GLU A 63 0.29 -1.66 2.07
CA GLU A 63 1.05 -0.63 2.78
C GLU A 63 2.51 -1.06 3.00
N MET A 64 3.44 -0.21 2.56
CA MET A 64 4.88 -0.49 2.61
C MET A 64 5.69 0.80 2.40
N GLY A 65 6.84 0.90 3.06
CA GLY A 65 7.81 1.97 2.81
C GLY A 65 7.28 3.38 3.07
N GLY A 66 6.33 3.52 3.99
CA GLY A 66 5.64 4.77 4.30
C GLY A 66 4.48 5.10 3.35
N GLN A 67 4.31 4.40 2.24
CA GLN A 67 3.15 4.55 1.36
C GLN A 67 1.94 3.80 1.94
N VAL A 68 0.83 4.52 2.13
CA VAL A 68 -0.43 3.94 2.63
C VAL A 68 -1.05 2.97 1.63
N ALA A 69 -1.87 2.07 2.16
CA ALA A 69 -2.57 1.07 1.38
C ALA A 69 -3.55 1.67 0.35
N ASP A 70 -3.75 0.89 -0.70
CA ASP A 70 -4.77 1.15 -1.70
C ASP A 70 -6.18 0.78 -1.23
N TYR A 71 -7.15 1.58 -1.69
CA TYR A 71 -8.57 1.32 -1.54
C TYR A 71 -9.20 1.08 -2.91
N GLY A 72 -10.43 0.56 -2.92
CA GLY A 72 -11.11 0.25 -4.16
C GLY A 72 -12.27 -0.70 -3.97
N GLN A 73 -12.64 -1.39 -5.04
CA GLN A 73 -13.82 -2.22 -5.12
C GLN A 73 -13.51 -3.60 -5.68
N ILE A 74 -14.32 -4.57 -5.28
CA ILE A 74 -14.34 -5.92 -5.80
C ILE A 74 -15.70 -6.12 -6.46
N LEU A 75 -15.68 -6.54 -7.71
CA LEU A 75 -16.87 -6.74 -8.52
C LEU A 75 -17.00 -8.21 -8.91
N ASP A 76 -18.24 -8.70 -9.00
CA ASP A 76 -18.53 -10.03 -9.56
C ASP A 76 -18.45 -10.03 -11.09
N GLU A 77 -18.67 -11.21 -11.70
CA GLU A 77 -18.67 -11.41 -13.16
C GLU A 77 -19.70 -10.52 -13.89
N SER A 78 -20.76 -10.07 -13.21
CA SER A 78 -21.77 -9.17 -13.77
C SER A 78 -21.39 -7.69 -13.69
N GLY A 79 -20.26 -7.38 -13.06
CA GLY A 79 -19.81 -6.01 -12.79
C GLY A 79 -20.55 -5.35 -11.62
N LYS A 80 -21.20 -6.13 -10.76
CA LYS A 80 -21.81 -5.61 -9.53
C LYS A 80 -20.75 -5.54 -8.43
N VAL A 81 -20.70 -4.44 -7.70
CA VAL A 81 -19.83 -4.31 -6.52
C VAL A 81 -20.31 -5.25 -5.41
N VAL A 82 -19.43 -6.16 -5.00
CA VAL A 82 -19.70 -7.18 -3.97
C VAL A 82 -18.91 -6.93 -2.68
N ALA A 83 -17.83 -6.15 -2.74
CA ALA A 83 -17.11 -5.69 -1.56
C ALA A 83 -16.33 -4.39 -1.82
N THR A 84 -16.06 -3.65 -0.75
CA THR A 84 -15.20 -2.45 -0.75
C THR A 84 -13.91 -2.75 0.00
N VAL A 85 -12.77 -2.53 -0.63
CA VAL A 85 -11.44 -2.68 0.00
C VAL A 85 -11.12 -1.42 0.79
N THR A 86 -10.90 -1.57 2.10
CA THR A 86 -10.65 -0.47 3.03
C THR A 86 -9.25 -0.48 3.63
N ASN A 87 -8.51 -1.57 3.46
CA ASN A 87 -7.09 -1.65 3.80
C ASN A 87 -6.43 -2.82 3.05
N VAL A 88 -5.12 -2.73 2.83
CA VAL A 88 -4.32 -3.80 2.22
C VAL A 88 -2.99 -3.86 2.95
N GLN A 89 -2.68 -5.02 3.53
CA GLN A 89 -1.48 -5.24 4.32
C GLN A 89 -0.72 -6.46 3.81
N LYS A 90 0.55 -6.62 4.16
CA LYS A 90 1.28 -7.86 3.85
C LYS A 90 0.93 -8.94 4.87
N ALA A 91 0.44 -10.08 4.38
CA ALA A 91 0.31 -11.30 5.17
C ALA A 91 1.71 -11.85 5.54
N PRO A 92 1.82 -12.76 6.54
CA PRO A 92 3.10 -13.32 6.98
C PRO A 92 3.94 -13.95 5.86
N ASN A 93 3.29 -14.52 4.84
CA ASN A 93 3.96 -15.14 3.69
C ASN A 93 4.05 -14.20 2.47
N GLY A 94 3.90 -12.89 2.68
CA GLY A 94 4.15 -11.85 1.68
C GLY A 94 2.97 -11.51 0.76
N GLN A 95 1.85 -12.24 0.85
CA GLN A 95 0.67 -11.97 0.04
C GLN A 95 -0.01 -10.66 0.45
N ALA A 96 -0.75 -10.05 -0.48
CA ALA A 96 -1.60 -8.90 -0.18
C ALA A 96 -2.90 -9.35 0.52
N LEU A 97 -3.04 -8.96 1.78
CA LEU A 97 -4.21 -9.21 2.61
C LEU A 97 -5.16 -8.01 2.53
N HIS A 98 -6.28 -8.18 1.85
CA HIS A 98 -7.27 -7.13 1.62
C HIS A 98 -8.30 -7.17 2.75
N THR A 99 -8.34 -6.17 3.62
CA THR A 99 -9.47 -5.97 4.52
C THR A 99 -10.60 -5.32 3.76
N VAL A 100 -11.77 -5.93 3.80
CA VAL A 100 -12.93 -5.50 3.02
C VAL A 100 -14.19 -5.38 3.86
N GLU A 101 -15.10 -4.51 3.43
CA GLU A 101 -16.50 -4.52 3.80
C GLU A 101 -17.28 -5.32 2.73
N VAL A 102 -17.89 -6.43 3.14
CA VAL A 102 -18.62 -7.35 2.27
C VAL A 102 -20.06 -6.86 2.09
N LEU A 103 -20.45 -6.64 0.83
CA LEU A 103 -21.77 -6.12 0.43
C LEU A 103 -22.67 -7.20 -0.19
N ALA A 104 -22.06 -8.29 -0.67
CA ALA A 104 -22.75 -9.45 -1.21
C ALA A 104 -21.88 -10.72 -1.03
N PRO A 105 -22.46 -11.92 -1.14
CA PRO A 105 -21.72 -13.17 -0.98
C PRO A 105 -20.48 -13.30 -1.86
N LEU A 106 -19.37 -13.63 -1.21
CA LEU A 106 -18.09 -14.00 -1.80
C LEU A 106 -17.81 -15.46 -1.46
N ALA A 107 -17.29 -16.22 -2.42
CA ALA A 107 -16.94 -17.62 -2.23
C ALA A 107 -15.52 -17.92 -2.74
N LEU A 108 -14.85 -18.81 -2.03
CA LEU A 108 -13.53 -19.28 -2.36
C LEU A 108 -13.52 -19.89 -3.76
N ASN A 109 -12.39 -19.75 -4.45
CA ASN A 109 -12.16 -20.26 -5.80
C ASN A 109 -12.99 -19.64 -6.93
N GLN A 110 -13.74 -18.56 -6.67
CA GLN A 110 -14.40 -17.77 -7.71
C GLN A 110 -13.52 -16.65 -8.24
N GLU A 111 -13.80 -16.20 -9.47
CA GLU A 111 -13.16 -15.03 -10.06
C GLU A 111 -13.91 -13.75 -9.72
N TYR A 112 -13.15 -12.70 -9.42
CA TYR A 112 -13.66 -11.37 -9.20
C TYR A 112 -12.82 -10.35 -9.95
N THR A 113 -13.43 -9.23 -10.28
CA THR A 113 -12.73 -8.07 -10.82
C THR A 113 -12.30 -7.17 -9.67
N LEU A 114 -11.00 -7.00 -9.52
CA LEU A 114 -10.34 -6.12 -8.57
C LEU A 114 -10.13 -4.77 -9.23
N ALA A 115 -10.67 -3.69 -8.68
CA ALA A 115 -10.55 -2.33 -9.22
C ALA A 115 -10.07 -1.36 -8.14
N ILE A 116 -8.86 -0.80 -8.30
CA ILE A 116 -8.33 0.18 -7.34
C ILE A 116 -8.94 1.56 -7.57
N ASP A 117 -9.02 2.38 -6.52
CA ASP A 117 -9.22 3.82 -6.64
C ASP A 117 -7.97 4.45 -7.24
N SER A 118 -7.98 4.60 -8.56
CA SER A 118 -6.87 5.15 -9.32
C SER A 118 -6.56 6.61 -8.95
N ASN A 119 -7.56 7.39 -8.51
CA ASN A 119 -7.34 8.76 -8.07
C ASN A 119 -6.55 8.77 -6.75
N ARG A 120 -6.99 7.98 -5.77
CA ARG A 120 -6.26 7.78 -4.50
C ARG A 120 -4.83 7.33 -4.77
N ARG A 121 -4.63 6.26 -5.53
CA ARG A 121 -3.30 5.72 -5.87
C ARG A 121 -2.41 6.80 -6.47
N HIS A 122 -2.90 7.55 -7.45
CA HIS A 122 -2.11 8.58 -8.13
C HIS A 122 -1.69 9.72 -7.18
N ARG A 123 -2.58 10.14 -6.27
CA ARG A 123 -2.26 11.18 -5.28
C ARG A 123 -1.23 10.72 -4.27
N VAL A 124 -1.36 9.49 -3.79
CA VAL A 124 -0.38 8.86 -2.89
C VAL A 124 0.99 8.71 -3.58
N MET A 125 1.01 8.26 -4.85
CA MET A 125 2.25 8.16 -5.65
C MET A 125 2.96 9.50 -5.80
N LYS A 126 2.24 10.62 -5.99
CA LYS A 126 2.86 11.95 -6.03
C LYS A 126 3.59 12.28 -4.72
N ASN A 127 2.95 11.98 -3.59
CA ASN A 127 3.56 12.19 -2.28
C ASN A 127 4.77 11.27 -2.06
N HIS A 128 4.71 10.03 -2.54
CA HIS A 128 5.88 9.14 -2.53
C HIS A 128 7.05 9.70 -3.36
N THR A 129 6.81 10.15 -4.59
CA THR A 129 7.85 10.79 -5.41
C THR A 129 8.39 12.06 -4.75
N ALA A 130 7.51 12.88 -4.16
CA ALA A 130 7.91 14.08 -3.43
C ALA A 130 8.78 13.77 -2.21
N THR A 131 8.55 12.63 -1.52
CA THR A 131 9.42 12.17 -0.44
C THR A 131 10.87 11.94 -0.92
N HIS A 132 11.08 11.36 -2.11
CA HIS A 132 12.43 11.19 -2.67
C HIS A 132 13.09 12.53 -3.00
N LEU A 133 12.35 13.46 -3.60
CA LEU A 133 12.85 14.81 -3.88
C LEU A 133 13.20 15.56 -2.59
N LEU A 134 12.34 15.46 -1.56
CA LEU A 134 12.57 16.06 -0.26
C LEU A 134 13.83 15.49 0.40
N HIS A 135 14.02 14.17 0.38
CA HIS A 135 15.21 13.54 0.93
C HIS A 135 16.50 14.00 0.22
N ALA A 136 16.48 14.08 -1.11
CA ALA A 136 17.61 14.63 -1.87
C ALA A 136 17.88 16.10 -1.50
N ALA A 137 16.84 16.91 -1.34
CA ALA A 137 16.98 18.31 -0.96
C ALA A 137 17.54 18.50 0.45
N LEU A 138 17.11 17.67 1.40
CA LEU A 138 17.67 17.63 2.75
C LEU A 138 19.17 17.33 2.72
N HIS A 139 19.61 16.36 1.92
CA HIS A 139 21.05 16.07 1.76
C HIS A 139 21.84 17.22 1.13
N ASN A 140 21.30 17.85 0.09
CA ASN A 140 21.98 18.94 -0.59
C ASN A 140 22.14 20.20 0.27
N ILE A 141 21.17 20.47 1.16
CA ILE A 141 21.10 21.72 1.93
C ILE A 141 21.60 21.55 3.36
N LEU A 142 21.18 20.49 4.04
CA LEU A 142 21.56 20.22 5.43
C LEU A 142 22.78 19.33 5.55
N GLY A 143 23.06 18.49 4.55
CA GLY A 143 24.16 17.53 4.51
C GLY A 143 23.72 16.07 4.60
N ASN A 144 24.62 15.16 4.25
CA ASN A 144 24.37 13.71 4.13
C ASN A 144 24.01 13.00 5.45
N HIS A 145 24.12 13.67 6.60
CA HIS A 145 23.66 13.11 7.88
C HIS A 145 22.14 13.24 8.09
N ALA A 146 21.46 14.00 7.23
CA ALA A 146 20.00 14.19 7.26
C ALA A 146 19.25 12.96 6.71
N THR A 147 19.50 11.80 7.31
CA THR A 147 18.97 10.52 6.87
C THR A 147 17.55 10.27 7.38
N GLN A 148 16.75 9.55 6.58
CA GLN A 148 15.39 9.16 6.92
C GLN A 148 15.31 8.36 8.23
N ALA A 149 14.44 8.82 9.13
CA ALA A 149 14.03 8.14 10.36
C ALA A 149 12.57 7.65 10.30
N GLY A 150 11.76 8.17 9.38
CA GLY A 150 10.37 7.77 9.17
C GLY A 150 9.76 8.43 7.94
N SER A 151 8.73 7.81 7.36
CA SER A 151 7.97 8.37 6.24
C SER A 151 6.52 7.94 6.30
N LEU A 152 5.61 8.84 5.93
CA LEU A 152 4.20 8.60 5.70
C LEU A 152 3.78 9.37 4.45
N ASN A 153 3.18 8.69 3.48
CA ASN A 153 2.67 9.25 2.24
C ASN A 153 1.17 8.95 2.17
N GLU A 154 0.34 9.90 2.59
CA GLU A 154 -1.12 9.82 2.50
C GLU A 154 -1.61 10.56 1.25
N VAL A 155 -2.91 10.55 0.98
CA VAL A 155 -3.53 11.25 -0.15
C VAL A 155 -3.34 12.77 -0.12
N GLU A 156 -3.42 13.39 1.06
CA GLU A 156 -3.43 14.86 1.21
C GLU A 156 -2.06 15.44 1.59
N PHE A 157 -1.19 14.64 2.19
CA PHE A 157 0.10 15.11 2.69
C PHE A 157 1.14 13.99 2.73
N LEU A 158 2.40 14.40 2.83
CA LEU A 158 3.50 13.55 3.22
C LEU A 158 4.11 14.04 4.54
N ARG A 159 4.61 13.11 5.36
CA ARG A 159 5.47 13.39 6.51
C ARG A 159 6.80 12.68 6.29
N PHE A 160 7.89 13.39 6.49
CA PHE A 160 9.24 12.85 6.42
C PHE A 160 9.99 13.21 7.70
N ASP A 161 10.31 12.19 8.48
CA ASP A 161 11.05 12.33 9.73
C ASP A 161 12.52 12.01 9.42
N PHE A 162 13.46 12.85 9.86
CA PHE A 162 14.89 12.69 9.57
C PHE A 162 15.77 13.11 10.75
N THR A 163 17.01 12.61 10.78
CA THR A 163 17.97 12.92 11.84
C THR A 163 18.68 14.25 11.60
N HIS A 164 18.58 15.18 12.54
CA HIS A 164 19.31 16.45 12.47
C HIS A 164 19.68 16.97 13.86
N PHE A 165 20.81 17.68 13.96
CA PHE A 165 21.38 18.10 15.25
C PHE A 165 20.69 19.31 15.88
N GLN A 166 19.88 20.03 15.10
CA GLN A 166 19.16 21.23 15.51
C GLN A 166 17.85 21.36 14.74
N ALA A 167 17.04 22.36 15.07
CA ALA A 167 15.87 22.69 14.26
C ALA A 167 16.31 23.29 12.91
N VAL A 168 15.61 22.93 11.83
CA VAL A 168 15.84 23.55 10.51
C VAL A 168 15.46 25.02 10.58
N THR A 169 16.34 25.90 10.11
CA THR A 169 16.10 27.34 10.08
C THR A 169 15.06 27.70 9.01
N ALA A 170 14.45 28.87 9.13
CA ALA A 170 13.50 29.35 8.13
C ALA A 170 14.13 29.57 6.74
N GLU A 171 15.43 29.86 6.67
CA GLU A 171 16.16 30.00 5.41
C GLU A 171 16.41 28.65 4.74
N GLU A 172 16.86 27.66 5.50
CA GLU A 172 17.03 26.29 5.02
C GLU A 172 15.70 25.68 4.56
N LEU A 173 14.61 25.88 5.32
CA LEU A 173 13.27 25.42 4.92
C LEU A 173 12.84 26.00 3.56
N ARG A 174 13.05 27.30 3.34
CA ARG A 174 12.76 27.94 2.05
C ARG A 174 13.63 27.39 0.92
N ALA A 175 14.91 27.13 1.18
CA ALA A 175 15.81 26.55 0.20
C ALA A 175 15.38 25.11 -0.17
N ILE A 176 14.95 24.31 0.81
CA ILE A 176 14.45 22.95 0.60
C ILE A 176 13.19 22.98 -0.27
N GLU A 177 12.22 23.82 0.10
CA GLU A 177 10.98 23.99 -0.65
C GLU A 177 11.26 24.44 -2.10
N GLN A 178 12.15 25.41 -2.29
CA GLN A 178 12.53 25.89 -3.61
C GLN A 178 13.14 24.77 -4.46
N GLN A 179 14.13 24.03 -3.92
CA GLN A 179 14.79 22.98 -4.67
C GLN A 179 13.83 21.83 -5.05
N VAL A 180 12.94 21.45 -4.15
CA VAL A 180 11.92 20.43 -4.46
C VAL A 180 11.03 20.88 -5.62
N ASN A 181 10.53 22.12 -5.57
CA ASN A 181 9.66 22.66 -6.63
C ASN A 181 10.40 22.79 -7.97
N GLU A 182 11.67 23.22 -7.97
CA GLU A 182 12.52 23.24 -9.16
C GLU A 182 12.60 21.85 -9.82
N LYS A 183 12.82 20.79 -9.02
CA LYS A 183 12.88 19.42 -9.54
C LYS A 183 11.53 18.90 -10.04
N ILE A 184 10.43 19.35 -9.45
CA ILE A 184 9.08 19.06 -9.97
C ILE A 184 8.90 19.72 -11.35
N TRP A 185 9.31 20.98 -11.53
CA TRP A 185 9.19 21.68 -12.81
C TRP A 185 10.09 21.13 -13.91
N GLU A 186 11.25 20.56 -13.55
CA GLU A 186 12.12 19.86 -14.49
C GLU A 186 11.47 18.59 -15.11
N ALA A 187 10.41 18.06 -14.49
CA ALA A 187 9.68 16.89 -14.97
C ALA A 187 10.60 15.70 -15.30
N LEU A 188 11.53 15.42 -14.39
CA LEU A 188 12.53 14.35 -14.55
C LEU A 188 11.86 12.99 -14.75
N GLU A 189 12.44 12.20 -15.65
CA GLU A 189 11.98 10.83 -15.90
C GLU A 189 12.28 9.94 -14.68
N VAL A 190 11.26 9.27 -14.15
CA VAL A 190 11.39 8.30 -13.06
C VAL A 190 11.52 6.90 -13.66
N LYS A 191 12.62 6.20 -13.37
CA LYS A 191 12.89 4.83 -13.83
C LYS A 191 13.02 3.88 -12.65
N THR A 192 12.50 2.68 -12.81
CA THR A 192 12.69 1.56 -11.89
C THR A 192 13.36 0.44 -12.67
N VAL A 193 14.41 -0.15 -12.09
CA VAL A 193 15.14 -1.28 -12.66
C VAL A 193 15.32 -2.31 -11.56
N GLU A 194 15.04 -3.58 -11.86
CA GLU A 194 15.39 -4.69 -10.98
C GLU A 194 16.86 -5.06 -11.22
N THR A 195 17.64 -5.09 -10.15
CA THR A 195 19.07 -5.38 -10.20
C THR A 195 19.47 -6.19 -8.97
N ASP A 196 20.65 -6.82 -9.02
CA ASP A 196 21.20 -7.50 -7.85
C ASP A 196 21.63 -6.49 -6.76
N ILE A 197 22.01 -6.97 -5.58
CA ILE A 197 22.38 -6.09 -4.46
C ILE A 197 23.75 -5.42 -4.65
N ASP A 198 24.58 -5.96 -5.54
CA ASP A 198 26.00 -5.61 -5.67
C ASP A 198 26.28 -4.61 -6.82
N THR A 199 25.27 -4.35 -7.66
CA THR A 199 25.33 -3.41 -8.81
C THR A 199 24.77 -2.03 -8.48
#